data_AF-A0A809XN86-F1
#
_entry.id   AF-A0A809XN86-F1
#
_cell.length_a   1.000
_cell.length_b   1.000
_cell.length_c   1.000
_cell.angle_alpha   90.00
_cell.angle_beta   90.00
_cell.angle_gamma   90.00
#
_symmetry.space_group_name_H-M   'P 1'
#
loop_
_entity.id
_entity.type
_entity.pdbx_description
1 polymer ?
#
loop_
_entity_poly.entity_id
_entity_poly.type
_entity_poly.pdbx_seq_one_letter_code
_entity_poly.pdbx_strand_id
1 'polypeptide(L)' 'METNMYDHIGLRVADLDAATRFYTAVLAPLGYVLCSSGDGYAGSGRRARRRCGCT' A
#
# COMPACT_ATOMS: atom_id res chain seq x y z
N MET A 1 18.39 -22.64 5.14
CA MET A 1 17.15 -21.99 5.61
C MET A 1 16.83 -20.90 4.60
N GLU A 2 15.96 -21.22 3.65
CA GLU A 2 15.64 -20.31 2.54
C GLU A 2 14.93 -19.06 3.09
N THR A 3 15.49 -17.87 2.82
CA THR A 3 14.86 -16.59 3.18
C THR A 3 13.89 -16.18 2.07
N ASN A 4 12.61 -16.55 2.20
CA ASN A 4 11.60 -16.10 1.25
C ASN A 4 11.32 -14.61 1.46
N MET A 5 11.58 -13.80 0.44
CA MET A 5 11.35 -12.36 0.51
C MET A 5 9.85 -12.08 0.34
N TYR A 6 9.28 -11.28 1.25
CA TYR A 6 7.89 -10.85 1.14
C TYR A 6 7.75 -9.74 0.10
N ASP A 7 7.00 -10.01 -0.97
CA ASP A 7 6.69 -9.05 -2.03
C ASP A 7 5.56 -8.08 -1.61
N HIS A 8 4.51 -8.61 -0.98
CA HIS A 8 3.39 -7.84 -0.46
C HIS A 8 2.70 -8.61 0.68
N ILE A 9 1.98 -7.87 1.53
CA ILE A 9 1.13 -8.45 2.57
C ILE A 9 -0.26 -7.81 2.49
N GLY A 10 -1.30 -8.63 2.66
CA GLY A 10 -2.68 -8.17 2.76
C GLY A 10 -3.14 -8.18 4.21
N LEU A 11 -3.75 -7.08 4.67
CA LEU A 11 -4.31 -6.97 6.02
C LEU A 11 -5.82 -6.75 5.93
N ARG A 12 -6.61 -7.58 6.63
CA ARG A 12 -8.05 -7.36 6.75
C ARG A 12 -8.32 -6.32 7.83
N VAL A 13 -9.07 -5.30 7.49
CA VAL A 13 -9.46 -4.19 8.37
C VAL A 13 -10.98 -4.13 8.48
N ALA A 14 -11.47 -3.61 9.60
CA ALA A 14 -12.91 -3.44 9.81
C ALA A 14 -13.49 -2.32 8.91
N ASP A 15 -12.71 -1.27 8.65
CA ASP A 15 -13.10 -0.14 7.81
C ASP A 15 -11.96 0.21 6.84
N LEU A 16 -12.23 0.05 5.54
CA LEU A 16 -11.22 0.24 4.50
C LEU A 16 -10.89 1.72 4.27
N ASP A 17 -11.88 2.62 4.37
CA ASP A 17 -11.68 4.05 4.14
C ASP A 17 -10.81 4.67 5.25
N ALA A 18 -11.13 4.36 6.51
CA ALA A 18 -10.34 4.78 7.67
C ALA A 18 -8.91 4.25 7.61
N ALA A 19 -8.73 2.96 7.28
CA ALA A 19 -7.41 2.37 7.12
C ALA A 19 -6.61 3.02 5.99
N THR A 20 -7.26 3.27 4.84
CA THR A 20 -6.62 3.91 3.68
C THR A 20 -6.13 5.31 4.03
N ARG A 21 -6.95 6.13 4.70
CA ARG A 21 -6.57 7.46 5.17
C ARG A 21 -5.42 7.41 6.17
N PHE A 22 -5.50 6.50 7.13
CA PHE A 22 -4.47 6.32 8.15
C PHE A 22 -3.12 5.94 7.52
N TYR A 23 -3.08 4.87 6.71
CA TYR A 23 -1.84 4.41 6.09
C TYR A 23 -1.30 5.41 5.07
N THR A 24 -2.16 6.15 4.37
CA THR A 24 -1.71 7.24 3.49
C THR A 24 -0.99 8.33 4.29
N ALA A 25 -1.52 8.74 5.44
CA ALA A 25 -0.90 9.76 6.28
C ALA A 25 0.41 9.29 6.93
N VAL A 26 0.44 8.06 7.43
CA VAL A 26 1.62 7.47 8.09
C VAL A 26 2.75 7.18 7.09
N LEU A 27 2.42 6.74 5.89
CA LEU A 27 3.40 6.34 4.89
C LEU A 27 3.83 7.50 3.96
N ALA A 28 3.14 8.64 3.98
CA ALA A 28 3.52 9.86 3.29
C ALA A 28 4.94 10.36 3.58
N PRO A 29 5.40 10.50 4.85
CA PRO A 29 6.78 10.91 5.15
C PRO A 29 7.83 9.89 4.68
N LEU A 30 7.44 8.62 4.51
CA LEU A 30 8.29 7.55 3.97
C LEU A 30 8.30 7.53 2.43
N GLY A 31 7.56 8.44 1.79
CA GLY A 31 7.49 8.55 0.32
C GLY A 31 6.66 7.46 -0.36
N TYR A 32 5.78 6.80 0.39
CA TYR A 32 4.81 5.86 -0.18
C TYR A 32 3.51 6.59 -0.49
N VAL A 33 2.84 6.13 -1.53
CA VAL A 33 1.52 6.62 -1.92
C VAL A 33 0.61 5.48 -2.28
N LEU A 34 -0.68 5.75 -2.14
CA LEU A 34 -1.73 4.91 -2.70
C LEU A 34 -1.52 4.80 -4.21
N CYS A 35 -1.20 3.60 -4.70
CA CYS A 35 -1.07 3.31 -6.13
C CYS A 35 -2.21 2.41 -6.62
N SER A 36 -3.01 1.79 -5.75
CA SER A 36 -4.19 1.05 -6.18
C SER A 36 -5.28 1.08 -5.12
N SER A 37 -6.53 1.24 -5.52
CA SER A 37 -7.70 1.21 -4.65
C SER A 37 -8.92 0.72 -5.42
N GLY A 38 -9.76 -0.10 -4.78
CA GLY A 38 -11.04 -0.54 -5.32
C GLY A 38 -12.04 -0.85 -4.18
N ASP A 39 -13.21 -1.38 -4.52
CA ASP A 39 -14.35 -1.59 -3.59
C ASP A 39 -14.11 -2.58 -2.43
N GLY A 40 -12.88 -3.05 -2.24
CA GLY A 40 -12.50 -3.93 -1.13
C GLY A 40 -10.99 -3.98 -0.84
N TYR A 41 -10.19 -3.09 -1.43
CA TYR A 41 -8.74 -3.09 -1.23
C TYR A 41 -8.10 -1.72 -1.44
N ALA A 42 -6.98 -1.49 -0.77
CA ALA A 42 -6.13 -0.31 -0.93
C ALA A 42 -4.65 -0.74 -0.83
N GLY A 43 -3.87 -0.46 -1.86
CA GLY A 43 -2.46 -0.80 -1.99
C GLY A 43 -1.58 0.44 -2.08
N SER A 44 -0.59 0.54 -1.20
CA SER A 44 0.37 1.63 -1.17
C SER A 44 1.77 1.17 -1.62
N GLY A 45 2.45 1.96 -2.44
CA GLY A 45 3.79 1.67 -2.95
C GLY A 45 4.71 2.90 -2.90
N ARG A 46 6.03 2.69 -2.93
CA ARG A 46 7.03 3.78 -2.91
C ARG A 46 7.00 4.57 -4.21
N ARG A 47 6.90 5.91 -4.13
CA ARG A 47 7.02 6.79 -5.31
C ARG A 47 8.37 6.66 -6.03
N ALA A 48 9.44 6.26 -5.33
CA ALA A 48 10.82 6.34 -5.82
C ALA A 48 11.18 5.31 -6.92
N ARG A 49 10.41 4.24 -7.12
CA ARG A 49 10.61 3.33 -8.24
C ARG A 49 9.67 3.76 -9.37
N ARG A 50 10.24 4.21 -10.49
CA ARG A 50 9.59 4.78 -11.69
C ARG A 50 8.58 3.83 -12.35
N ARG A 51 7.50 3.47 -11.63
CA ARG A 51 6.35 2.69 -12.09
C ARG A 51 5.25 2.71 -11.02
N CYS A 52 4.71 3.89 -10.65
CA CYS A 52 3.31 3.89 -10.20
C CYS A 52 2.49 3.74 -11.49
N GLY A 53 2.52 2.52 -12.03
CA GLY A 53 1.79 2.11 -13.21
C GLY A 53 0.42 1.66 -12.76
N CYS A 54 -0.47 2.62 -12.58
CA CYS A 54 -1.91 2.37 -12.54
C CYS A 54 -2.38 2.21 -13.99
N THR A 55 -2.05 1.07 -14.58
CA THR A 55 -2.70 0.48 -15.76
C THR A 55 -2.73 -1.02 -15.52
#